data_AF-A0A0F8Z0R3-F1
#
_entry.id   AF-A0A0F8Z0R3-F1
#
_cell.length_a   1.000
_cell.length_b   1.000
_cell.length_c   1.000
_cell.angle_alpha   90.00
_cell.angle_beta   90.00
_cell.angle_gamma   90.00
#
_symmetry.space_group_name_H-M   'P 1'
#
loop_
_entity.id
_entity.type
_entity.pdbx_description
1 polymer ?
#
loop_
_entity_poly.entity_id
_entity_poly.type
_entity_poly.pdbx_seq_one_letter_code
_entity_poly.pdbx_strand_id
1 'polypeptide(L)'
;MATLFYILSMFFYVKCRLSSSSLHRILFLLGSGLAFLFALGSKENTATLPVALLLVEVICFQDLTSQRTKRVFLWGSIAGGMLLIVLFVWLFIPDNSFSFIKGYNHRPFSLTERLLTEPRIVFFYLSLIFYPMPNRLSIEHDITLSTSLFQPLTTLPAILLTLVIIGIGFSQIRKRPLIALAILFFYLNHIIESTVIPLELIFEHRNYLPSLFLFLPVAAGFSKLLTYYQKRNKALR
;
A
#
# COMPACT_ATOMS: atom_id res chain seq x y z
N MET A 1 2.94 -15.93 2.03
CA MET A 1 2.13 -16.11 3.26
C MET A 1 1.64 -14.79 3.84
N ALA A 2 2.51 -13.81 4.11
CA ALA A 2 2.10 -12.48 4.58
C ALA A 2 0.97 -11.82 3.76
N THR A 3 1.09 -11.79 2.42
CA THR A 3 0.06 -11.22 1.53
C THR A 3 -1.30 -11.92 1.65
N LEU A 4 -1.32 -13.24 1.83
CA LEU A 4 -2.57 -14.00 1.96
C LEU A 4 -3.31 -13.58 3.23
N PHE A 5 -2.62 -13.56 4.37
CA PHE A 5 -3.21 -13.16 5.64
C PHE A 5 -3.64 -11.69 5.65
N TYR A 6 -2.89 -10.82 4.97
CA TYR A 6 -3.26 -9.43 4.76
C TYR A 6 -4.60 -9.29 4.02
N ILE A 7 -4.72 -9.97 2.87
CA ILE A 7 -5.94 -9.97 2.06
C ILE A 7 -7.11 -10.60 2.82
N LEU A 8 -6.86 -11.68 3.55
CA LEU A 8 -7.88 -12.36 4.35
C LEU A 8 -8.42 -11.45 5.47
N SER A 9 -7.53 -10.71 6.14
CA SER A 9 -7.93 -9.74 7.16
C SER A 9 -8.79 -8.62 6.57
N MET A 10 -8.41 -8.10 5.39
CA MET A 10 -9.22 -7.11 4.65
C MET A 10 -10.58 -7.66 4.23
N PHE A 11 -10.62 -8.90 3.72
CA PHE A 11 -11.85 -9.55 3.31
C PHE A 11 -12.83 -9.70 4.47
N PHE A 12 -12.36 -10.20 5.61
CA PHE A 12 -13.18 -10.32 6.81
C PHE A 12 -13.65 -8.97 7.33
N TYR A 13 -12.80 -7.93 7.26
CA TYR A 13 -13.22 -6.58 7.61
C TYR A 13 -14.38 -6.09 6.73
N VAL A 14 -14.29 -6.26 5.42
CA VAL A 14 -15.37 -5.89 4.48
C VAL A 14 -16.65 -6.68 4.77
N LYS A 15 -16.55 -8.00 5.01
CA LYS A 15 -17.70 -8.83 5.40
C LYS A 15 -18.31 -8.39 6.73
N CYS A 16 -17.50 -7.99 7.71
CA CYS A 16 -17.94 -7.42 8.98
C CYS A 16 -18.74 -6.12 8.77
N ARG A 17 -18.31 -5.25 7.85
CA ARG A 17 -19.03 -4.00 7.53
C ARG A 17 -20.35 -4.26 6.83
N LEU A 18 -20.41 -5.23 5.93
CA LEU A 18 -21.62 -5.60 5.17
C LEU A 18 -22.63 -6.45 5.98
N SER A 19 -22.21 -7.10 7.06
CA SER A 19 -23.08 -7.94 7.87
C SER A 19 -24.10 -7.14 8.71
N SER A 20 -25.38 -7.48 8.55
CA SER A 20 -26.48 -7.00 9.38
C SER A 20 -26.54 -7.71 10.74
N SER A 21 -26.17 -9.00 10.80
CA SER A 21 -26.17 -9.80 12.03
C SER A 21 -25.00 -9.43 12.95
N SER A 22 -25.30 -9.21 14.24
CA SER A 22 -24.33 -8.88 15.29
C SER A 22 -23.32 -10.00 15.55
N LEU A 23 -23.77 -11.27 15.52
CA LEU A 23 -22.89 -12.43 15.76
C LEU A 23 -21.87 -12.60 14.63
N HIS A 24 -22.33 -12.59 13.38
CA HIS A 24 -21.45 -12.67 12.21
C HIS A 24 -20.46 -11.50 12.15
N ARG A 25 -20.89 -10.32 12.59
CA ARG A 25 -20.02 -9.14 12.69
C ARG A 25 -18.86 -9.36 13.67
N ILE A 26 -19.15 -9.91 14.85
CA ILE A 26 -18.11 -10.23 15.85
C ILE A 26 -17.17 -11.31 15.31
N LEU A 27 -17.71 -12.38 14.71
CA LEU A 27 -16.90 -13.44 14.11
C LEU A 27 -15.95 -12.92 13.03
N PHE A 28 -16.45 -12.09 12.11
CA PHE A 28 -15.61 -11.51 11.07
C PHE A 28 -14.59 -10.51 11.63
N LEU A 29 -14.92 -9.77 12.68
CA LEU A 29 -13.94 -8.89 13.33
C LEU A 29 -12.82 -9.69 14.00
N LEU A 30 -13.16 -10.78 14.71
CA LEU A 30 -12.18 -11.69 15.31
C LEU A 30 -11.33 -12.36 14.23
N GLY A 31 -11.95 -12.82 13.14
CA GLY A 31 -11.23 -13.38 11.99
C GLY A 31 -10.26 -12.39 11.35
N SER A 32 -10.66 -11.12 11.24
CA SER A 32 -9.80 -10.05 10.73
C SER A 32 -8.60 -9.78 11.67
N GLY A 33 -8.83 -9.75 12.99
CA GLY A 33 -7.78 -9.60 13.99
C GLY A 33 -6.79 -10.77 14.01
N LEU A 34 -7.28 -12.01 14.02
CA LEU A 34 -6.43 -13.21 13.97
C LEU A 34 -5.59 -13.27 12.69
N ALA A 35 -6.19 -12.98 11.53
CA ALA A 35 -5.47 -12.92 10.27
C ALA A 35 -4.39 -11.81 10.29
N PHE A 36 -4.67 -10.66 10.92
CA PHE A 36 -3.67 -9.61 11.08
C PHE A 36 -2.48 -10.05 11.96
N LEU A 37 -2.73 -10.76 13.06
CA LEU A 37 -1.65 -11.30 13.90
C LEU A 37 -0.76 -12.28 13.14
N PHE A 38 -1.35 -13.17 12.33
CA PHE A 38 -0.57 -14.06 11.47
C PHE A 38 0.16 -13.34 10.33
N ALA A 39 -0.41 -12.25 9.81
CA ALA A 39 0.25 -11.39 8.83
C ALA A 39 1.51 -10.77 9.45
N LEU A 40 1.38 -10.12 10.62
CA LEU A 40 2.48 -9.51 11.36
C LEU A 40 3.56 -10.53 11.73
N GLY A 41 3.16 -11.71 12.22
CA GLY A 41 4.09 -12.79 12.52
C GLY A 41 4.80 -13.37 11.30
N SER A 42 4.27 -13.13 10.09
CA SER A 42 4.90 -13.57 8.84
C SER A 42 5.91 -12.56 8.30
N LYS A 43 5.57 -11.26 8.28
CA LYS A 43 6.45 -10.17 7.84
C LYS A 43 6.07 -8.85 8.49
N GLU A 44 7.06 -8.10 8.94
CA GLU A 44 6.88 -6.77 9.54
C GLU A 44 6.22 -5.75 8.59
N ASN A 45 6.42 -5.87 7.27
CA ASN A 45 5.81 -4.96 6.29
C ASN A 45 4.25 -5.00 6.31
N THR A 46 3.63 -6.03 6.88
CA THR A 46 2.16 -6.05 7.02
C THR A 46 1.65 -5.12 8.13
N ALA A 47 2.55 -4.45 8.86
CA ALA A 47 2.22 -3.37 9.79
C ALA A 47 1.37 -2.26 9.17
N THR A 48 1.37 -2.10 7.85
CA THR A 48 0.49 -1.14 7.13
C THR A 48 -0.99 -1.49 7.20
N LEU A 49 -1.37 -2.70 7.60
CA LEU A 49 -2.75 -3.20 7.51
C LEU A 49 -3.79 -2.33 8.20
N PRO A 50 -3.60 -1.83 9.43
CA PRO A 50 -4.61 -0.96 10.07
C PRO A 50 -4.87 0.31 9.26
N VAL A 51 -3.82 0.88 8.65
CA VAL A 51 -3.94 2.05 7.76
C VAL A 51 -4.62 1.68 6.45
N ALA A 52 -4.38 0.49 5.91
CA ALA A 52 -5.06 0.01 4.71
C ALA A 52 -6.56 -0.25 4.96
N LEU A 53 -6.93 -0.76 6.14
CA LEU A 53 -8.34 -0.88 6.53
C LEU A 53 -9.02 0.48 6.64
N LEU A 54 -8.34 1.49 7.21
CA LEU A 54 -8.83 2.87 7.21
C LEU A 54 -9.01 3.41 5.79
N LEU A 55 -8.04 3.16 4.91
CA LEU A 55 -8.11 3.57 3.52
C LEU A 55 -9.34 3.00 2.82
N VAL A 56 -9.62 1.71 3.03
CA VAL A 56 -10.81 1.04 2.50
C VAL A 56 -12.09 1.63 3.08
N GLU A 57 -12.13 1.91 4.39
CA GLU A 57 -13.29 2.53 5.04
C GLU A 57 -13.61 3.90 4.41
N VAL A 58 -12.60 4.76 4.25
CA VAL A 58 -12.75 6.11 3.71
C VAL A 58 -13.16 6.09 2.24
N ILE A 59 -12.52 5.24 1.43
CA ILE A 59 -12.70 5.24 -0.03
C ILE A 59 -13.95 4.49 -0.45
N CYS A 60 -14.21 3.31 0.11
CA CYS A 60 -15.28 2.43 -0.34
C CYS A 60 -16.62 2.74 0.33
N PHE A 61 -16.63 3.08 1.62
CA PHE A 61 -17.88 3.28 2.36
C PHE A 61 -18.31 4.74 2.44
N GLN A 62 -17.36 5.70 2.39
CA GLN A 62 -17.57 7.15 2.29
C GLN A 62 -18.50 7.80 3.35
N ASP A 63 -18.97 7.03 4.34
CA ASP A 63 -19.90 7.48 5.37
C ASP A 63 -19.14 8.03 6.58
N LEU A 64 -18.48 9.19 6.42
CA LEU A 64 -17.68 9.83 7.47
C LEU A 64 -18.52 10.35 8.65
N THR A 65 -19.84 10.47 8.47
CA THR A 65 -20.78 11.00 9.46
C THR A 65 -21.25 9.96 10.47
N SER A 66 -21.26 8.68 10.09
CA SER A 66 -21.69 7.61 10.97
C SER A 66 -20.80 7.48 12.22
N GLN A 67 -21.44 7.30 13.38
CA GLN A 67 -20.77 7.04 14.65
C GLN A 67 -19.84 5.82 14.59
N ARG A 68 -20.16 4.88 13.69
CA ARG A 68 -19.36 3.67 13.42
C ARG A 68 -18.04 4.02 12.70
N THR A 69 -18.11 4.89 11.69
CA THR A 69 -16.92 5.34 10.94
C THR A 69 -16.02 6.21 11.80
N LYS A 70 -16.59 7.09 12.63
CA LYS A 70 -15.83 7.86 13.63
C LYS A 70 -15.06 6.95 14.59
N ARG A 71 -15.70 5.85 15.04
CA ARG A 71 -15.06 4.87 15.94
C ARG A 71 -13.94 4.10 15.21
N VAL A 72 -14.17 3.66 13.98
CA VAL A 72 -13.12 3.03 13.16
C VAL A 72 -11.95 3.98 12.93
N PHE A 73 -12.23 5.25 12.60
CA PHE A 73 -11.21 6.28 12.39
C PHE A 73 -10.40 6.54 13.65
N LEU A 74 -11.06 6.63 14.81
CA LEU A 74 -10.42 6.82 16.10
C LEU A 74 -9.52 5.62 16.45
N TRP A 75 -10.04 4.39 16.35
CA TRP A 75 -9.22 3.20 16.64
C TRP A 75 -8.11 2.97 15.63
N GLY A 76 -8.34 3.24 14.35
CA GLY A 76 -7.29 3.16 13.34
C GLY A 76 -6.23 4.25 13.52
N SER A 77 -6.62 5.46 13.96
CA SER A 77 -5.67 6.53 14.31
C SER A 77 -4.89 6.20 15.58
N ILE A 78 -5.53 5.58 16.58
CA ILE A 78 -4.84 5.08 17.79
C ILE A 78 -3.89 3.95 17.42
N ALA A 79 -4.31 2.99 16.59
CA ALA A 79 -3.46 1.89 16.16
C ALA A 79 -2.28 2.40 15.31
N GLY A 80 -2.53 3.32 14.38
CA GLY A 80 -1.47 3.99 13.60
C GLY A 80 -0.53 4.82 14.47
N GLY A 81 -1.08 5.57 15.42
CA GLY A 81 -0.30 6.34 16.40
C GLY A 81 0.53 5.44 17.31
N MET A 82 -0.03 4.33 17.79
CA MET A 82 0.70 3.32 18.58
C MET A 82 1.80 2.68 17.76
N LEU A 83 1.58 2.41 16.48
CA LEU A 83 2.60 1.87 15.58
C LEU A 83 3.74 2.88 15.37
N LEU A 84 3.42 4.16 15.20
CA LEU A 84 4.39 5.24 15.16
C LEU A 84 5.14 5.41 16.48
N ILE A 85 4.47 5.24 17.63
CA ILE A 85 5.08 5.29 18.96
C ILE A 85 5.98 4.07 19.19
N VAL A 86 5.57 2.86 18.81
CA VAL A 86 6.41 1.67 18.91
C VAL A 86 7.64 1.81 18.01
N LEU A 87 7.44 2.31 16.78
CA LEU A 87 8.54 2.63 15.88
C LEU A 87 9.46 3.70 16.51
N PHE A 88 8.90 4.77 17.08
CA PHE A 88 9.66 5.84 17.75
C PHE A 88 10.40 5.34 18.99
N VAL A 89 9.77 4.57 19.87
CA VAL A 89 10.39 3.99 21.05
C VAL A 89 11.50 3.01 20.64
N TRP A 90 11.27 2.17 19.63
CA TRP A 90 12.31 1.31 19.07
C TRP A 90 13.48 2.12 18.45
N LEU A 91 13.19 3.28 17.86
CA LEU A 91 14.18 4.22 17.31
C LEU A 91 15.00 4.96 18.39
N PHE A 92 14.44 5.21 19.58
CA PHE A 92 14.98 6.14 20.58
C PHE A 92 15.35 5.50 21.94
N ILE A 93 15.30 4.17 22.10
CA ILE A 93 15.82 3.50 23.30
C ILE A 93 17.35 3.68 23.39
N PRO A 94 17.88 4.31 24.47
CA PRO A 94 19.27 4.79 24.53
C PRO A 94 20.37 3.72 24.48
N ASP A 95 20.07 2.48 24.89
CA ASP A 95 21.07 1.39 24.95
C ASP A 95 21.35 0.73 23.59
N ASN A 96 20.65 1.14 22.53
CA ASN A 96 20.96 0.78 21.14
C ASN A 96 21.47 2.01 20.38
N SER A 97 22.64 2.51 20.77
CA SER A 97 23.30 3.66 20.14
C SER A 97 23.44 3.49 18.61
N PHE A 98 22.56 4.15 17.84
CA PHE A 98 22.59 4.36 16.39
C PHE A 98 22.59 3.11 15.48
N SER A 99 21.57 2.24 15.57
CA SER A 99 21.49 1.03 14.72
C SER A 99 21.21 1.28 13.23
N PHE A 100 20.47 2.33 12.84
CA PHE A 100 20.15 2.57 11.42
C PHE A 100 21.34 3.09 10.63
N ILE A 101 22.03 4.12 11.13
CA ILE A 101 23.23 4.69 10.49
C ILE A 101 24.34 3.62 10.42
N LYS A 102 24.52 2.83 11.49
CA LYS A 102 25.43 1.66 11.46
C LYS A 102 24.99 0.58 10.46
N GLY A 103 23.69 0.41 10.26
CA GLY A 103 23.13 -0.48 9.24
C GLY A 103 23.51 -0.05 7.82
N TYR A 104 23.66 1.25 7.58
CA TYR A 104 24.17 1.78 6.30
C TYR A 104 25.69 1.65 6.15
N ASN A 105 26.48 1.52 7.24
CA ASN A 105 27.94 1.38 7.14
C ASN A 105 28.39 0.14 6.35
N HIS A 106 27.55 -0.91 6.29
CA HIS A 106 27.82 -2.13 5.54
C HIS A 106 27.13 -2.13 4.16
N ARG A 107 26.53 -1.01 3.75
CA ARG A 107 25.79 -0.85 2.50
C ARG A 107 26.56 0.05 1.53
N PRO A 108 26.39 -0.16 0.21
CA PRO A 108 27.04 0.69 -0.79
C PRO A 108 26.32 2.04 -1.01
N PHE A 109 25.27 2.34 -0.24
CA PHE A 109 24.49 3.56 -0.35
C PHE A 109 24.20 4.17 1.02
N SER A 110 24.01 5.48 1.02
CA SER A 110 23.56 6.26 2.17
C SER A 110 22.03 6.29 2.28
N LEU A 111 21.54 6.70 3.46
CA LEU A 111 20.12 6.94 3.70
C LEU A 111 19.51 7.91 2.67
N THR A 112 20.20 9.01 2.38
CA THR A 112 19.70 10.05 1.48
C THR A 112 19.60 9.53 0.05
N GLU A 113 20.62 8.80 -0.42
CA GLU A 113 20.60 8.14 -1.74
C GLU A 113 19.47 7.11 -1.85
N ARG A 114 19.20 6.35 -0.77
CA ARG A 114 18.04 5.47 -0.71
C ARG A 114 16.75 6.25 -0.95
N LEU A 115 16.47 7.25 -0.11
CA LEU A 115 15.23 8.04 -0.19
C LEU A 115 15.05 8.74 -1.55
N LEU A 116 16.14 9.18 -2.17
CA LEU A 116 16.11 9.78 -3.51
C LEU A 116 15.86 8.74 -4.61
N THR A 117 16.32 7.50 -4.43
CA THR A 117 16.20 6.43 -5.44
C THR A 117 14.84 5.72 -5.37
N GLU A 118 14.24 5.61 -4.19
CA GLU A 118 12.96 4.93 -3.95
C GLU A 118 11.80 5.38 -4.86
N PRO A 119 11.57 6.68 -5.14
CA PRO A 119 10.56 7.11 -6.10
C PRO A 119 10.75 6.49 -7.50
N ARG A 120 11.99 6.37 -7.97
CA ARG A 120 12.31 5.74 -9.27
C ARG A 120 12.08 4.24 -9.22
N ILE A 121 12.38 3.60 -8.08
CA ILE A 121 12.13 2.19 -7.83
C ILE A 121 10.63 1.88 -7.90
N VAL A 122 9.78 2.74 -7.34
CA VAL A 122 8.32 2.58 -7.42
C VAL A 122 7.83 2.60 -8.87
N PHE A 123 8.39 3.48 -9.73
CA PHE A 123 8.10 3.45 -11.17
C PHE A 123 8.65 2.21 -11.87
N PHE A 124 9.83 1.74 -11.46
CA PHE A 124 10.37 0.48 -11.96
C PHE A 124 9.42 -0.69 -11.65
N TYR A 125 8.92 -0.78 -10.41
CA TYR A 125 7.91 -1.76 -10.02
C TYR A 125 6.62 -1.66 -10.82
N LEU A 126 6.11 -0.45 -11.07
CA LEU A 126 4.95 -0.26 -11.96
C LEU A 126 5.25 -0.77 -13.37
N SER A 127 6.45 -0.49 -13.89
CA SER A 127 6.83 -0.94 -15.22
C SER A 127 6.96 -2.45 -15.33
N LEU A 128 7.40 -3.15 -14.28
CA LEU A 128 7.44 -4.62 -14.27
C LEU A 128 6.03 -5.24 -14.32
N ILE A 129 5.03 -4.58 -13.74
CA ILE A 129 3.64 -5.06 -13.78
C ILE A 129 3.04 -4.94 -15.18
N PHE A 130 3.23 -3.78 -15.82
CA PHE A 130 2.64 -3.52 -17.13
C PHE A 130 3.48 -4.03 -18.30
N TYR A 131 4.77 -4.28 -18.08
CA TYR A 131 5.71 -4.76 -19.09
C TYR A 131 6.67 -5.82 -18.51
N PRO A 132 6.15 -7.04 -18.22
CA PRO A 132 6.90 -8.12 -17.59
C PRO A 132 7.76 -8.88 -18.62
N MET A 133 8.83 -8.26 -19.13
CA MET A 133 9.78 -8.99 -19.98
C MET A 133 10.69 -9.90 -19.14
N PRO A 134 10.99 -11.13 -19.59
CA PRO A 134 11.85 -12.06 -18.86
C PRO A 134 13.25 -11.52 -18.54
N ASN A 135 13.83 -10.71 -19.44
CA ASN A 135 15.15 -10.11 -19.24
C ASN A 135 15.18 -8.97 -18.20
N ARG A 136 14.01 -8.51 -17.75
CA ARG A 136 13.87 -7.48 -16.72
C ARG A 136 13.53 -8.05 -15.35
N LEU A 137 13.24 -9.35 -15.27
CA LEU A 137 12.91 -10.04 -14.03
C LEU A 137 14.17 -10.69 -13.49
N SER A 138 14.56 -10.30 -12.28
CA SER A 138 15.76 -10.77 -11.61
C SER A 138 15.56 -10.87 -10.11
N ILE A 139 16.30 -11.78 -9.47
CA ILE A 139 16.34 -11.89 -8.01
C ILE A 139 17.06 -10.67 -7.42
N GLU A 140 18.13 -10.24 -8.09
CA GLU A 140 18.95 -9.09 -7.72
C GLU A 140 18.93 -8.05 -8.83
N HIS A 141 18.74 -6.80 -8.46
CA HIS A 141 18.70 -5.69 -9.41
C HIS A 141 19.80 -4.70 -9.09
N ASP A 142 20.61 -4.41 -10.10
CA ASP A 142 21.51 -3.27 -10.04
C ASP A 142 20.75 -2.03 -10.52
N ILE A 143 20.67 -1.02 -9.65
CA ILE A 143 20.02 0.25 -9.96
C ILE A 143 20.96 1.41 -9.70
N THR A 144 21.01 2.32 -10.67
CA THR A 144 21.76 3.57 -10.55
C THR A 144 21.26 4.38 -9.36
N LEU A 145 22.13 4.58 -8.36
CA LEU A 145 21.84 5.39 -7.18
C LEU A 145 21.60 6.85 -7.56
N SER A 146 20.68 7.48 -6.85
CA SER A 146 20.35 8.89 -7.00
C SER A 146 21.14 9.69 -5.97
N THR A 147 22.26 10.26 -6.40
CA THR A 147 23.16 11.05 -5.54
C THR A 147 22.68 12.48 -5.33
N SER A 148 21.85 12.99 -6.24
CA SER A 148 21.21 14.31 -6.10
C SER A 148 19.82 14.33 -6.75
N LEU A 149 19.08 15.43 -6.56
CA LEU A 149 17.77 15.63 -7.20
C LEU A 149 17.86 15.63 -8.74
N PHE A 150 19.03 15.98 -9.29
CA PHE A 150 19.24 16.08 -10.73
C PHE A 150 20.13 14.96 -11.29
N GLN A 151 20.65 14.09 -10.42
CA GLN A 151 21.52 12.99 -10.81
C GLN A 151 21.02 11.68 -10.20
N PRO A 152 20.44 10.79 -11.01
CA PRO A 152 20.09 10.95 -12.43
C PRO A 152 19.00 11.99 -12.68
N LEU A 153 18.90 12.50 -13.92
CA LEU A 153 17.87 13.50 -14.30
C LEU A 153 16.43 12.99 -14.09
N THR A 154 16.23 11.69 -13.95
CA THR A 154 14.94 11.06 -13.67
C THR A 154 14.49 11.17 -12.21
N THR A 155 15.38 11.56 -11.27
CA THR A 155 15.09 11.60 -9.84
C THR A 155 14.01 12.62 -9.48
N LEU A 156 14.24 13.90 -9.82
CA LEU A 156 13.25 14.95 -9.57
C LEU A 156 11.91 14.69 -10.29
N PRO A 157 11.87 14.32 -11.60
CA PRO A 157 10.64 13.93 -12.26
C PRO A 157 9.89 12.79 -11.55
N ALA A 158 10.59 11.75 -11.08
CA ALA A 158 9.96 10.64 -10.37
C ALA A 158 9.34 11.08 -9.04
N ILE A 159 9.99 11.96 -8.29
CA ILE A 159 9.45 12.56 -7.06
C ILE A 159 8.18 13.36 -7.38
N LEU A 160 8.24 14.26 -8.36
CA LEU A 160 7.10 15.10 -8.74
C LEU A 160 5.93 14.27 -9.26
N LEU A 161 6.18 13.30 -10.13
CA LEU A 161 5.16 12.38 -10.63
C LEU A 161 4.52 11.57 -9.51
N THR A 162 5.31 11.10 -8.53
CA THR A 162 4.78 10.40 -7.35
C THR A 162 3.80 11.29 -6.59
N LEU A 163 4.18 12.55 -6.29
CA LEU A 163 3.31 13.51 -5.61
C LEU A 163 2.04 13.80 -6.41
N VAL A 164 2.16 13.96 -7.73
CA VAL A 164 1.02 14.19 -8.62
C VAL A 164 0.09 12.98 -8.63
N ILE A 165 0.59 11.75 -8.75
CA ILE A 165 -0.22 10.53 -8.78
C ILE A 165 -0.94 10.35 -7.43
N ILE A 166 -0.24 10.55 -6.31
CA ILE A 166 -0.86 10.51 -4.98
C ILE A 166 -1.95 11.57 -4.86
N GLY A 167 -1.69 12.80 -5.31
CA GLY A 167 -2.67 13.90 -5.36
C GLY A 167 -3.90 13.55 -6.20
N ILE A 168 -3.70 12.90 -7.35
CA ILE A 168 -4.79 12.36 -8.17
C ILE A 168 -5.57 11.32 -7.36
N GLY A 169 -4.89 10.39 -6.68
CA GLY A 169 -5.51 9.41 -5.80
C GLY A 169 -6.47 10.05 -4.79
N PHE A 170 -6.01 11.07 -4.06
CA PHE A 170 -6.86 11.81 -3.11
C PHE A 170 -8.01 12.55 -3.78
N SER A 171 -7.76 13.21 -4.91
CA SER A 171 -8.81 13.95 -5.65
C SER A 171 -9.94 13.04 -6.17
N GLN A 172 -9.64 11.77 -6.44
CA GLN A 172 -10.57 10.80 -7.01
C GLN A 172 -11.37 10.04 -5.96
N ILE A 173 -11.11 10.21 -4.66
CA ILE A 173 -11.80 9.46 -3.59
C ILE A 173 -13.33 9.52 -3.75
N ARG A 174 -13.89 10.70 -3.96
CA ARG A 174 -15.35 10.89 -4.11
C ARG A 174 -15.88 10.55 -5.51
N LYS A 175 -15.10 10.83 -6.56
CA LYS A 175 -15.56 10.70 -7.96
C LYS A 175 -15.42 9.27 -8.50
N ARG A 176 -14.30 8.61 -8.20
CA ARG A 176 -13.90 7.32 -8.76
C ARG A 176 -13.15 6.52 -7.68
N PRO A 177 -13.86 5.99 -6.66
CA PRO A 177 -13.25 5.36 -5.49
C PRO A 177 -12.34 4.18 -5.84
N LEU A 178 -12.65 3.40 -6.89
CA LEU A 178 -11.79 2.29 -7.31
C LEU A 178 -10.41 2.76 -7.79
N ILE A 179 -10.34 3.89 -8.50
CA ILE A 179 -9.06 4.48 -8.95
C ILE A 179 -8.29 5.01 -7.75
N ALA A 180 -8.96 5.71 -6.83
CA ALA A 180 -8.34 6.20 -5.61
C ALA A 180 -7.78 5.05 -4.76
N LEU A 181 -8.55 3.96 -4.61
CA LEU A 181 -8.13 2.77 -3.88
C LEU A 181 -6.87 2.15 -4.52
N ALA A 182 -6.87 1.96 -5.85
CA ALA A 182 -5.74 1.39 -6.56
C ALA A 182 -4.45 2.20 -6.34
N ILE A 183 -4.53 3.52 -6.51
CA ILE A 183 -3.39 4.42 -6.36
C ILE A 183 -2.91 4.48 -4.91
N LEU A 184 -3.80 4.83 -3.98
CA LEU A 184 -3.41 5.09 -2.60
C LEU A 184 -2.97 3.81 -1.88
N PHE A 185 -3.59 2.66 -2.20
CA PHE A 185 -3.16 1.38 -1.63
C PHE A 185 -1.79 0.95 -2.15
N PHE A 186 -1.49 1.19 -3.43
CA PHE A 186 -0.20 0.89 -4.02
C PHE A 186 0.93 1.67 -3.33
N TYR A 187 0.76 2.98 -3.14
CA TYR A 187 1.75 3.79 -2.44
C TYR A 187 1.80 3.49 -0.94
N LEU A 188 0.66 3.27 -0.28
CA LEU A 188 0.60 2.94 1.15
C LEU A 188 1.47 1.73 1.51
N ASN A 189 1.40 0.67 0.69
CA ASN A 189 2.15 -0.56 0.96
C ASN A 189 3.64 -0.47 0.58
N HIS A 190 4.05 0.56 -0.16
CA HIS A 190 5.46 0.88 -0.40
C HIS A 190 6.04 1.84 0.65
N ILE A 191 5.22 2.45 1.54
CA ILE A 191 5.73 3.43 2.52
C ILE A 191 6.83 2.83 3.38
N ILE A 192 6.61 1.65 3.97
CA ILE A 192 7.58 1.01 4.88
C ILE A 192 8.89 0.74 4.15
N GLU A 193 8.83 0.34 2.89
CA GLU A 193 10.00 0.00 2.09
C GLU A 193 10.75 1.26 1.67
N SER A 194 10.04 2.33 1.31
CA SER A 194 10.63 3.61 0.97
C SER A 194 10.96 4.49 2.19
N THR A 195 11.14 3.89 3.38
CA THR A 195 11.57 4.59 4.60
C THR A 195 13.08 4.46 4.88
N VAL A 196 13.46 4.99 6.05
CA VAL A 196 14.79 5.06 6.66
C VAL A 196 15.39 3.67 6.97
N ILE A 197 14.60 2.60 6.95
CA ILE A 197 15.07 1.26 7.34
C ILE A 197 16.13 0.77 6.31
N PRO A 198 17.34 0.34 6.76
CA PRO A 198 18.47 -0.05 5.92
C PRO A 198 18.27 -1.43 5.25
N LEU A 199 17.20 -1.54 4.47
CA LEU A 199 16.89 -2.71 3.66
C LEU A 199 17.60 -2.60 2.30
N GLU A 200 17.57 -3.67 1.49
CA GLU A 200 17.93 -3.53 0.07
C GLU A 200 16.99 -2.56 -0.64
N LEU A 201 17.50 -1.94 -1.71
CA LEU A 201 16.78 -0.99 -2.54
C LEU A 201 15.63 -1.65 -3.30
N ILE A 202 15.91 -2.73 -4.03
CA ILE A 202 14.91 -3.43 -4.83
C ILE A 202 14.76 -4.89 -4.41
N PHE A 203 13.50 -5.31 -4.32
CA PHE A 203 13.12 -6.71 -4.38
C PHE A 203 11.74 -6.85 -5.02
N GLU A 204 11.62 -7.63 -6.09
CA GLU A 204 10.36 -7.76 -6.84
C GLU A 204 9.20 -8.29 -6.00
N HIS A 205 9.49 -9.19 -5.05
CA HIS A 205 8.47 -9.81 -4.20
C HIS A 205 7.73 -8.82 -3.30
N ARG A 206 8.29 -7.62 -3.12
CA ARG A 206 7.69 -6.52 -2.38
C ARG A 206 6.49 -5.93 -3.12
N ASN A 207 6.53 -5.94 -4.46
CA ASN A 207 5.51 -5.37 -5.32
C ASN A 207 4.20 -6.20 -5.37
N TYR A 208 4.21 -7.45 -4.86
CA TYR A 208 3.07 -8.36 -4.96
C TYR A 208 1.84 -7.85 -4.20
N LEU A 209 1.99 -7.40 -2.95
CA LEU A 209 0.87 -6.87 -2.17
C LEU A 209 0.39 -5.50 -2.71
N PRO A 210 1.26 -4.49 -2.92
CA PRO A 210 0.87 -3.22 -3.52
C PRO A 210 0.09 -3.33 -4.83
N SER A 211 0.45 -4.28 -5.69
CA SER A 211 -0.15 -4.43 -7.02
C SER A 211 -1.61 -4.91 -7.03
N LEU A 212 -2.12 -5.42 -5.89
CA LEU A 212 -3.40 -6.09 -5.75
C LEU A 212 -4.59 -5.33 -6.39
N PHE A 213 -4.67 -4.01 -6.20
CA PHE A 213 -5.79 -3.21 -6.67
C PHE A 213 -5.55 -2.49 -7.99
N LEU A 214 -4.36 -2.55 -8.58
CA LEU A 214 -4.06 -1.84 -9.82
C LEU A 214 -4.95 -2.27 -11.00
N PHE A 215 -5.32 -3.54 -11.05
CA PHE A 215 -6.20 -4.08 -12.10
C PHE A 215 -7.69 -3.92 -11.81
N LEU A 216 -8.08 -3.52 -10.59
CA LEU A 216 -9.47 -3.41 -10.19
C LEU A 216 -10.24 -2.34 -10.98
N PRO A 217 -9.71 -1.11 -11.20
CA PRO A 217 -10.37 -0.11 -12.05
C PRO A 217 -10.53 -0.58 -13.50
N VAL A 218 -9.54 -1.31 -14.02
CA VAL A 218 -9.56 -1.85 -15.39
C VAL A 218 -10.68 -2.87 -15.53
N ALA A 219 -10.74 -3.85 -14.63
CA ALA A 219 -11.79 -4.87 -14.61
C ALA A 219 -13.20 -4.26 -14.47
N ALA A 220 -13.36 -3.25 -13.59
CA ALA A 220 -14.62 -2.53 -13.44
C ALA A 220 -15.02 -1.76 -14.71
N GLY A 221 -14.04 -1.17 -15.40
CA GLY A 221 -14.23 -0.51 -16.69
C GLY A 221 -14.75 -1.48 -17.76
N PHE A 222 -14.11 -2.64 -17.89
CA PHE A 222 -14.54 -3.70 -18.81
C PHE A 222 -15.95 -4.22 -18.49
N SER A 223 -16.25 -4.46 -17.22
CA SER A 223 -17.58 -4.91 -16.79
C SER A 223 -18.67 -3.89 -17.15
N LYS A 224 -18.41 -2.59 -16.94
CA LYS A 224 -19.33 -1.51 -17.31
C LYS A 224 -19.53 -1.43 -18.83
N LEU A 225 -18.46 -1.60 -19.60
CA LEU A 225 -18.50 -1.61 -21.07
C LEU A 225 -19.35 -2.78 -21.59
N LEU A 226 -19.13 -4.00 -21.08
CA LEU A 226 -19.90 -5.18 -21.44
C LEU A 226 -21.39 -4.99 -21.14
N THR A 227 -21.70 -4.48 -19.94
CA THR A 227 -23.09 -4.22 -19.54
C THR A 227 -23.76 -3.18 -20.44
N TYR A 228 -23.03 -2.14 -20.87
CA TYR A 228 -23.52 -1.13 -21.79
C TYR A 228 -23.91 -1.74 -23.15
N TYR A 229 -23.03 -2.56 -23.74
CA TYR A 229 -23.31 -3.22 -25.02
C TYR A 229 -24.42 -4.28 -24.93
N GLN A 230 -24.50 -5.02 -23.83
CA GLN A 230 -25.60 -5.98 -23.61
C GLN A 230 -26.96 -5.29 -23.55
N LYS A 231 -27.07 -4.15 -22.86
CA LYS A 231 -28.30 -3.37 -22.80
C LYS A 231 -28.68 -2.80 -24.17
N ARG A 232 -27.69 -2.27 -24.91
CA ARG A 232 -27.90 -1.73 -26.26
C ARG A 232 -28.34 -2.79 -27.26
N ASN A 233 -27.73 -3.99 -27.23
CA ASN A 233 -28.12 -5.09 -28.12
C ASN A 233 -29.50 -5.66 -27.79
N LYS A 234 -29.93 -5.65 -26.51
CA LYS A 234 -31.30 -6.01 -26.13
C LYS A 234 -32.34 -4.98 -26.59
N ALA A 235 -31.97 -3.70 -26.72
CA ALA A 235 -32.87 -2.65 -27.19
C ALA A 235 -33.03 -2.62 -28.73
N LEU A 236 -32.20 -3.36 -29.46
CA LEU A 236 -32.24 -3.48 -30.92
C LEU A 236 -32.98 -4.75 -31.39
N ARG A 237 -33.37 -5.64 -30.46
CA ARG A 237 -34.21 -6.82 -30.72
C ARG A 237 -35.63 -6.55 -30.24
#